data_AF-A0A7V4H131-F1
#
_entry.id   AF-A0A7V4H131-F1
#
_cell.length_a   1.000
_cell.length_b   1.000
_cell.length_c   1.000
_cell.angle_alpha   90.00
_cell.angle_beta   90.00
_cell.angle_gamma   90.00
#
_symmetry.space_group_name_H-M   'P 1'
#
loop_
_entity.id
_entity.type
_entity.pdbx_description
1 polymer ?
#
loop_
_entity_poly.entity_id
_entity_poly.type
_entity_poly.pdbx_seq_one_letter_code
_entity_poly.pdbx_strand_id
1 'polypeptide(L)'
;MPGTNGLHFPGGETPSKFDPGGLAFTPQPLSAPVGTTLEPGALTLELWLRPCKEPGGARGRILSMLDAAGTELFFVGQWRTELLIWVRKPGAAGEARFREMDVRDALSTGRVSFVTLTSDRSGTTAYLDGLPAKHWANARLLPGEDTAANKRLVLGNSAEGVFPWAGQVLGLAVRAQALTAEQAKESRAWWTNGAGPAAPFAEGLLALYDLRAGAGTEVPSRGGLGNPLRLPRELREQKPLLAVPDGSHWHTRDFALNVLGFVPYGFCLACWLRKRWGSCRGPMFVATLAGLLVSLAIELVQVSLPTRDSSLADWAGNGLGTLAGAWLAARRARHG
;
A
#
# COMPACT_ATOMS: atom_id res chain seq x y z
N MET A 1 -9.46 30.08 -18.02
CA MET A 1 -10.00 28.76 -17.62
C MET A 1 -9.89 28.67 -16.11
N PRO A 2 -10.98 28.41 -15.37
CA PRO A 2 -10.90 28.30 -13.91
C PRO A 2 -9.96 27.14 -13.56
N GLY A 3 -8.96 27.40 -12.71
CA GLY A 3 -7.92 26.43 -12.37
C GLY A 3 -8.50 25.13 -11.84
N THR A 4 -8.31 24.04 -12.57
CA THR A 4 -8.67 22.69 -12.14
C THR A 4 -7.64 22.19 -11.12
N ASN A 5 -7.68 22.75 -9.92
CA ASN A 5 -6.86 22.26 -8.82
C ASN A 5 -7.56 21.03 -8.20
N GLY A 6 -7.25 19.84 -8.72
CA GLY A 6 -7.63 18.58 -8.05
C GLY A 6 -6.83 18.35 -6.78
N LEU A 7 -7.20 17.33 -6.02
CA LEU A 7 -6.40 16.86 -4.89
C LEU A 7 -5.08 16.30 -5.41
N HIS A 8 -3.98 17.02 -5.16
CA HIS A 8 -2.65 16.66 -5.65
C HIS A 8 -1.96 15.72 -4.68
N PHE A 9 -1.38 14.66 -5.25
CA PHE A 9 -0.54 13.69 -4.56
C PHE A 9 0.88 13.81 -5.15
N PRO A 10 1.87 14.21 -4.35
CA PRO A 10 3.23 14.50 -4.83
C PRO A 10 4.08 13.25 -5.13
N GLY A 11 3.50 12.05 -5.12
CA GLY A 11 4.21 10.77 -5.06
C GLY A 11 5.41 10.66 -6.02
N GLY A 12 6.62 10.91 -5.53
CA GLY A 12 7.84 10.82 -6.33
C GLY A 12 8.10 11.98 -7.31
N GLU A 13 7.42 13.13 -7.20
CA GLU A 13 7.81 14.39 -7.87
C GLU A 13 9.10 14.96 -7.24
N THR A 14 9.19 14.94 -5.92
CA THR A 14 10.43 15.07 -5.13
C THR A 14 10.53 13.85 -4.22
N PRO A 15 11.12 12.72 -4.67
CA PRO A 15 11.26 11.55 -3.82
C PRO A 15 12.19 11.88 -2.64
N SER A 16 11.58 12.31 -1.54
CA SER A 16 12.21 12.50 -0.25
C SER A 16 11.72 11.39 0.65
N LYS A 17 12.64 10.74 1.35
CA LYS A 17 12.30 9.66 2.32
C LYS A 17 11.58 10.19 3.58
N PHE A 18 11.32 11.50 3.61
CA PHE A 18 10.54 12.21 4.63
C PHE A 18 9.18 12.70 4.10
N ASP A 19 8.92 12.54 2.80
CA ASP A 19 7.63 12.77 2.17
C ASP A 19 7.24 11.46 1.47
N PRO A 20 6.65 10.50 2.21
CA PRO A 20 6.22 9.22 1.66
C PRO A 20 5.13 9.34 0.58
N GLY A 21 4.78 10.56 0.15
CA GLY A 21 3.68 10.88 -0.74
C GLY A 21 2.44 11.24 0.04
N GLY A 22 1.58 12.05 -0.57
CA GLY A 22 0.30 12.40 0.01
C GLY A 22 -0.58 11.16 0.21
N LEU A 23 -1.34 11.14 1.30
CA LEU A 23 -2.37 10.13 1.58
C LEU A 23 -3.68 10.87 1.80
N ALA A 24 -4.80 10.29 1.37
CA ALA A 24 -6.10 10.71 1.83
C ALA A 24 -6.93 9.49 2.22
N PHE A 25 -7.66 9.53 3.32
CA PHE A 25 -8.41 8.35 3.79
C PHE A 25 -9.74 8.72 4.44
N THR A 26 -10.68 7.76 4.44
CA THR A 26 -11.94 7.90 5.17
C THR A 26 -11.75 7.50 6.63
N PRO A 27 -11.98 8.38 7.62
CA PRO A 27 -11.80 8.07 9.04
C PRO A 27 -12.81 7.05 9.55
N GLN A 28 -14.01 7.05 8.99
CA GLN A 28 -15.05 6.06 9.30
C GLN A 28 -15.24 5.11 8.11
N PRO A 29 -15.82 3.92 8.34
CA PRO A 29 -16.28 3.08 7.25
C PRO A 29 -17.37 3.77 6.42
N LEU A 30 -17.42 3.45 5.13
CA LEU A 30 -18.49 3.87 4.22
C LEU A 30 -19.82 3.29 4.71
N SER A 31 -20.84 4.14 4.79
CA SER A 31 -22.17 3.77 5.23
C SER A 31 -23.20 4.29 4.24
N ALA A 32 -24.20 3.46 3.96
CA ALA A 32 -25.32 3.83 3.10
C ALA A 32 -26.42 4.52 3.92
N PRO A 33 -27.18 5.45 3.33
CA PRO A 33 -28.42 5.94 3.92
C PRO A 33 -29.38 4.79 4.26
N VAL A 34 -30.20 5.00 5.29
CA VAL A 34 -31.24 4.03 5.69
C VAL A 34 -32.20 3.84 4.51
N GLY A 35 -32.41 2.58 4.10
CA GLY A 35 -33.26 2.22 2.97
C GLY A 35 -32.54 2.06 1.63
N THR A 36 -31.23 2.31 1.55
CA THR A 36 -30.43 1.96 0.35
C THR A 36 -30.29 0.45 0.20
N THR A 37 -30.67 -0.07 -0.96
CA THR A 37 -30.44 -1.48 -1.32
C THR A 37 -28.94 -1.72 -1.54
N LEU A 38 -28.38 -2.60 -0.72
CA LEU A 38 -27.00 -3.07 -0.83
C LEU A 38 -26.99 -4.44 -1.51
N GLU A 39 -26.70 -4.45 -2.81
CA GLU A 39 -26.58 -5.70 -3.56
C GLU A 39 -25.25 -6.38 -3.24
N PRO A 40 -25.23 -7.65 -2.79
CA PRO A 40 -24.00 -8.37 -2.49
C PRO A 40 -23.08 -8.45 -3.71
N GLY A 41 -21.82 -8.07 -3.53
CA GLY A 41 -20.80 -8.02 -4.58
C GLY A 41 -20.94 -6.87 -5.58
N ALA A 42 -21.96 -6.02 -5.46
CA ALA A 42 -22.16 -4.87 -6.33
C ALA A 42 -21.36 -3.65 -5.85
N LEU A 43 -20.57 -3.06 -6.76
CA LEU A 43 -19.76 -1.89 -6.49
C LEU A 43 -19.54 -1.12 -7.79
N THR A 44 -19.72 0.20 -7.75
CA THR A 44 -19.19 1.09 -8.78
C THR A 44 -18.23 2.10 -8.15
N LEU A 45 -17.04 2.21 -8.77
CA LEU A 45 -16.05 3.23 -8.46
C LEU A 45 -15.91 4.16 -9.67
N GLU A 46 -15.98 5.45 -9.42
CA GLU A 46 -15.77 6.48 -10.44
C GLU A 46 -14.60 7.35 -10.01
N LEU A 47 -13.57 7.40 -10.84
CA LEU A 47 -12.33 8.12 -10.58
C LEU A 47 -12.07 9.09 -11.72
N TRP A 48 -12.09 10.39 -11.40
CA TRP A 48 -11.66 11.43 -12.33
C TRP A 48 -10.27 11.88 -11.94
N LEU A 49 -9.28 11.64 -12.79
CA LEU A 49 -7.88 11.71 -12.38
C LEU A 49 -6.97 12.20 -13.51
N ARG A 50 -5.80 12.72 -13.13
CA ARG A 50 -4.74 13.19 -14.01
C ARG A 50 -3.39 12.71 -13.48
N PRO A 51 -2.75 11.70 -14.09
CA PRO A 51 -1.41 11.28 -13.71
C PRO A 51 -0.39 12.39 -13.96
N CYS A 52 0.53 12.62 -13.03
CA CYS A 52 1.62 13.60 -13.22
C CYS A 52 2.95 12.93 -13.57
N LYS A 53 3.15 11.68 -13.16
CA LYS A 53 4.39 10.93 -13.40
C LYS A 53 4.11 9.43 -13.44
N GLU A 54 4.89 8.72 -14.25
CA GLU A 54 4.88 7.25 -14.24
C GLU A 54 5.57 6.68 -12.99
N PRO A 55 5.01 5.65 -12.33
CA PRO A 55 5.62 5.06 -11.15
C PRO A 55 6.97 4.36 -11.45
N GLY A 56 7.99 4.65 -10.63
CA GLY A 56 9.40 4.25 -10.86
C GLY A 56 9.80 2.83 -10.48
N GLY A 57 8.88 1.88 -10.36
CA GLY A 57 9.20 0.46 -10.11
C GLY A 57 8.21 -0.28 -9.22
N ALA A 58 7.53 0.43 -8.31
CA ALA A 58 6.38 -0.09 -7.58
C ALA A 58 5.08 0.49 -8.16
N ARG A 59 4.04 -0.34 -8.23
CA ARG A 59 2.72 0.03 -8.77
C ARG A 59 2.12 1.14 -7.91
N GLY A 60 1.98 2.37 -8.42
CA GLY A 60 1.50 3.49 -7.62
C GLY A 60 0.03 3.30 -7.24
N ARG A 61 -0.32 3.38 -5.95
CA ARG A 61 -1.71 3.19 -5.49
C ARG A 61 -2.50 4.49 -5.65
N ILE A 62 -3.52 4.46 -6.49
CA ILE A 62 -4.45 5.58 -6.67
C ILE A 62 -5.54 5.50 -5.61
N LEU A 63 -6.16 4.32 -5.47
CA LEU A 63 -7.21 4.06 -4.51
C LEU A 63 -7.11 2.61 -3.99
N SER A 64 -7.18 2.44 -2.69
CA SER A 64 -7.26 1.14 -2.01
C SER A 64 -8.54 1.06 -1.19
N MET A 65 -9.21 -0.09 -1.24
CA MET A 65 -10.37 -0.38 -0.41
C MET A 65 -10.04 -1.42 0.65
N LEU A 66 -10.28 -1.08 1.91
CA LEU A 66 -9.97 -1.92 3.06
C LEU A 66 -11.23 -2.43 3.75
N ASP A 67 -11.15 -3.63 4.31
CA ASP A 67 -12.17 -4.15 5.21
C ASP A 67 -12.14 -3.46 6.59
N ALA A 68 -13.04 -3.87 7.49
CA ALA A 68 -13.10 -3.32 8.85
C ALA A 68 -11.87 -3.67 9.70
N ALA A 69 -11.13 -4.73 9.35
CA ALA A 69 -9.90 -5.14 10.02
C ALA A 69 -8.65 -4.41 9.48
N GLY A 70 -8.78 -3.64 8.39
CA GLY A 70 -7.67 -2.96 7.72
C GLY A 70 -6.96 -3.82 6.67
N THR A 71 -7.54 -4.94 6.25
CA THR A 71 -7.03 -5.75 5.13
C THR A 71 -7.40 -5.08 3.82
N GLU A 72 -6.42 -4.85 2.95
CA GLU A 72 -6.66 -4.37 1.58
C GLU A 72 -7.35 -5.47 0.75
N LEU A 73 -8.61 -5.21 0.35
CA LEU A 73 -9.42 -6.13 -0.45
C LEU A 73 -9.05 -6.04 -1.92
N PHE A 74 -8.91 -4.83 -2.42
CA PHE A 74 -8.38 -4.55 -3.75
C PHE A 74 -7.78 -3.15 -3.78
N PHE A 75 -6.94 -2.90 -4.78
CA PHE A 75 -6.48 -1.56 -5.11
C PHE A 75 -6.57 -1.29 -6.61
N VAL A 76 -6.78 -0.03 -6.92
CA VAL A 76 -6.65 0.58 -8.25
C VAL A 76 -5.36 1.38 -8.24
N GLY A 77 -4.49 1.11 -9.19
CA GLY A 77 -3.18 1.73 -9.28
C GLY A 77 -2.78 2.06 -10.70
N GLN A 78 -1.58 2.57 -10.84
CA GLN A 78 -0.95 2.85 -12.12
C GLN A 78 0.32 2.01 -12.28
N TRP A 79 0.51 1.49 -13.49
CA TRP A 79 1.77 0.93 -13.94
C TRP A 79 2.08 1.48 -15.33
N ARG A 80 3.15 2.26 -15.49
CA ARG A 80 3.41 3.03 -16.72
C ARG A 80 2.18 3.85 -17.13
N THR A 81 1.61 3.62 -18.32
CA THR A 81 0.38 4.24 -18.82
C THR A 81 -0.88 3.42 -18.53
N GLU A 82 -0.76 2.27 -17.88
CA GLU A 82 -1.83 1.30 -17.66
C GLU A 82 -2.53 1.56 -16.32
N LEU A 83 -3.86 1.43 -16.33
CA LEU A 83 -4.66 1.29 -15.12
C LEU A 83 -4.55 -0.15 -14.64
N LEU A 84 -4.08 -0.33 -13.41
CA LEU A 84 -3.95 -1.63 -12.77
C LEU A 84 -5.03 -1.81 -11.72
N ILE A 85 -5.61 -2.99 -11.65
CA ILE A 85 -6.56 -3.39 -10.62
C ILE A 85 -6.08 -4.72 -10.05
N TRP A 86 -5.86 -4.75 -8.74
CA TRP A 86 -5.40 -5.93 -8.02
C TRP A 86 -6.44 -6.33 -7.01
N VAL A 87 -6.98 -7.54 -7.14
CA VAL A 87 -8.03 -8.05 -6.25
C VAL A 87 -7.48 -9.20 -5.42
N ARG A 88 -7.62 -9.10 -4.11
CA ARG A 88 -7.32 -10.18 -3.16
C ARG A 88 -8.40 -11.25 -3.25
N LYS A 89 -7.98 -12.49 -3.41
CA LYS A 89 -8.81 -13.69 -3.33
C LYS A 89 -8.41 -14.49 -2.09
N PRO A 90 -9.38 -15.01 -1.32
CA PRO A 90 -9.07 -16.01 -0.30
C PRO A 90 -8.50 -17.25 -1.01
N GLY A 91 -7.26 -17.62 -0.68
CA GLY A 91 -6.66 -18.89 -1.12
C GLY A 91 -6.91 -20.02 -0.12
N ALA A 92 -6.48 -21.23 -0.48
CA ALA A 92 -6.48 -22.36 0.44
C ALA A 92 -5.47 -22.10 1.58
N ALA A 93 -5.80 -22.51 2.80
CA ALA A 93 -4.92 -22.42 3.98
C ALA A 93 -4.43 -21.01 4.37
N GLY A 94 -5.17 -19.95 4.03
CA GLY A 94 -4.86 -18.58 4.49
C GLY A 94 -3.87 -17.82 3.62
N GLU A 95 -3.33 -18.42 2.56
CA GLU A 95 -2.55 -17.70 1.55
C GLU A 95 -3.45 -16.79 0.71
N ALA A 96 -3.06 -15.52 0.56
CA ALA A 96 -3.76 -14.60 -0.32
C ALA A 96 -3.35 -14.83 -1.77
N ARG A 97 -4.30 -15.18 -2.64
CA ARG A 97 -4.06 -15.14 -4.09
C ARG A 97 -4.48 -13.79 -4.63
N PHE A 98 -3.73 -13.25 -5.57
CA PHE A 98 -4.07 -11.97 -6.19
C PHE A 98 -4.46 -12.19 -7.65
N ARG A 99 -5.52 -11.50 -8.08
CA ARG A 99 -5.88 -11.41 -9.49
C ARG A 99 -5.54 -10.02 -10.00
N GLU A 100 -4.65 -9.97 -10.97
CA GLU A 100 -4.30 -8.76 -11.71
C GLU A 100 -5.26 -8.55 -12.89
N MET A 101 -5.69 -7.32 -13.09
CA MET A 101 -6.47 -6.85 -14.22
C MET A 101 -5.93 -5.49 -14.67
N ASP A 102 -5.85 -5.27 -15.96
CA ASP A 102 -5.20 -4.09 -16.56
C ASP A 102 -6.05 -3.46 -17.67
N VAL A 103 -5.99 -2.14 -17.79
CA VAL A 103 -6.46 -1.40 -18.97
C VAL A 103 -5.31 -0.56 -19.50
N ARG A 104 -4.85 -0.89 -20.72
CA ARG A 104 -3.74 -0.20 -21.36
C ARG A 104 -4.10 1.22 -21.76
N ASP A 105 -3.11 2.12 -21.70
CA ASP A 105 -3.20 3.51 -22.13
C ASP A 105 -4.34 4.33 -21.50
N ALA A 106 -4.81 3.88 -20.33
CA ALA A 106 -5.84 4.56 -19.56
C ALA A 106 -5.29 5.78 -18.80
N LEU A 107 -4.01 5.76 -18.43
CA LEU A 107 -3.36 6.67 -17.48
C LEU A 107 -2.10 7.33 -18.06
N SER A 108 -2.19 7.90 -19.26
CA SER A 108 -1.07 8.66 -19.84
C SER A 108 -0.74 9.91 -19.01
N THR A 109 0.54 10.16 -18.78
CA THR A 109 1.02 11.33 -18.04
C THR A 109 0.47 12.64 -18.62
N GLY A 110 -0.08 13.49 -17.75
CA GLY A 110 -0.65 14.79 -18.08
C GLY A 110 -2.07 14.76 -18.66
N ARG A 111 -2.56 13.60 -19.12
CA ARG A 111 -3.93 13.41 -19.64
C ARG A 111 -4.91 13.29 -18.48
N VAL A 112 -6.04 13.97 -18.62
CA VAL A 112 -7.19 13.79 -17.73
C VAL A 112 -8.00 12.59 -18.23
N SER A 113 -8.23 11.62 -17.36
CA SER A 113 -8.98 10.40 -17.67
C SER A 113 -10.14 10.24 -16.68
N PHE A 114 -11.30 9.81 -17.19
CA PHE A 114 -12.42 9.40 -16.35
C PHE A 114 -12.57 7.88 -16.39
N VAL A 115 -12.32 7.22 -15.25
CA VAL A 115 -12.36 5.77 -15.11
C VAL A 115 -13.58 5.39 -14.30
N THR A 116 -14.41 4.48 -14.84
CA THR A 116 -15.50 3.85 -14.09
C THR A 116 -15.25 2.35 -14.02
N LEU A 117 -15.23 1.79 -12.82
CA LEU A 117 -15.17 0.35 -12.59
C LEU A 117 -16.49 -0.09 -12.00
N THR A 118 -17.21 -0.97 -12.70
CA THR A 118 -18.44 -1.58 -12.21
C THR A 118 -18.20 -3.05 -11.95
N SER A 119 -18.60 -3.56 -10.80
CA SER A 119 -18.47 -4.96 -10.42
C SER A 119 -19.81 -5.45 -9.88
N ASP A 120 -20.22 -6.63 -10.29
CA ASP A 120 -21.42 -7.32 -9.81
C ASP A 120 -21.25 -8.85 -9.87
N ARG A 121 -22.38 -9.58 -9.90
CA ARG A 121 -22.36 -11.04 -10.03
C ARG A 121 -21.85 -11.53 -11.39
N SER A 122 -21.99 -10.74 -12.44
CA SER A 122 -21.59 -11.05 -13.82
C SER A 122 -20.10 -10.83 -14.08
N GLY A 123 -19.42 -10.04 -13.25
CA GLY A 123 -18.00 -9.76 -13.37
C GLY A 123 -17.66 -8.30 -13.08
N THR A 124 -16.50 -7.86 -13.57
CA THR A 124 -16.03 -6.48 -13.47
C THR A 124 -15.91 -5.89 -14.87
N THR A 125 -16.39 -4.67 -15.08
CA THR A 125 -16.26 -3.92 -16.33
C THR A 125 -15.56 -2.60 -16.05
N ALA A 126 -14.52 -2.31 -16.82
CA ALA A 126 -13.87 -1.01 -16.83
C ALA A 126 -14.37 -0.17 -18.01
N TYR A 127 -14.73 1.06 -17.74
CA TYR A 127 -15.04 2.09 -18.72
C TYR A 127 -13.99 3.18 -18.65
N LEU A 128 -13.55 3.64 -19.81
CA LEU A 128 -12.64 4.77 -19.96
C LEU A 128 -13.37 5.85 -20.74
N ASP A 129 -13.46 7.04 -20.14
CA ASP A 129 -14.16 8.19 -20.71
C ASP A 129 -15.61 7.88 -21.12
N GLY A 130 -16.28 7.01 -20.33
CA GLY A 130 -17.67 6.60 -20.54
C GLY A 130 -17.86 5.49 -21.58
N LEU A 131 -16.78 5.03 -22.23
CA LEU A 131 -16.84 3.94 -23.20
C LEU A 131 -16.32 2.64 -22.56
N PRO A 132 -16.94 1.47 -22.86
CA PRO A 132 -16.47 0.20 -22.33
C PRO A 132 -15.07 -0.11 -22.86
N ALA A 133 -14.11 -0.30 -21.95
CA ALA A 133 -12.73 -0.58 -22.30
C ALA A 133 -12.42 -2.08 -22.22
N LYS A 134 -12.81 -2.74 -21.12
CA LYS A 134 -12.54 -4.18 -20.90
C LYS A 134 -13.54 -4.77 -19.91
N HIS A 135 -13.90 -6.03 -20.13
CA HIS A 135 -14.80 -6.79 -19.27
C HIS A 135 -14.15 -8.09 -18.80
N TRP A 136 -14.32 -8.43 -17.52
CA TRP A 136 -13.81 -9.64 -16.89
C TRP A 136 -14.93 -10.41 -16.19
N ALA A 137 -15.52 -11.38 -16.88
CA ALA A 137 -16.68 -12.14 -16.40
C ALA A 137 -16.47 -12.86 -15.05
N ASN A 138 -15.25 -13.33 -14.78
CA ASN A 138 -14.94 -14.11 -13.58
C ASN A 138 -14.17 -13.32 -12.50
N ALA A 139 -14.17 -11.99 -12.59
CA ALA A 139 -13.49 -11.13 -11.63
C ALA A 139 -14.52 -10.24 -10.92
N ARG A 140 -14.53 -10.28 -9.60
CA ARG A 140 -15.34 -9.39 -8.77
C ARG A 140 -14.39 -8.60 -7.88
N LEU A 141 -14.67 -7.32 -7.65
CA LEU A 141 -13.86 -6.49 -6.75
C LEU A 141 -14.10 -6.84 -5.28
N LEU A 142 -15.34 -7.23 -4.96
CA LEU A 142 -15.73 -7.67 -3.62
C LEU A 142 -15.97 -9.19 -3.59
N PRO A 143 -15.61 -9.87 -2.49
CA PRO A 143 -15.97 -11.27 -2.27
C PRO A 143 -17.49 -11.45 -2.16
N GLY A 144 -18.00 -12.64 -2.49
CA GLY A 144 -19.38 -12.86 -2.94
C GLY A 144 -20.52 -12.27 -2.11
N GLU A 145 -20.52 -12.50 -0.80
CA GLU A 145 -21.57 -11.98 0.12
C GLU A 145 -21.23 -10.62 0.73
N ASP A 146 -20.07 -10.06 0.37
CA ASP A 146 -19.60 -8.82 0.93
C ASP A 146 -20.23 -7.62 0.20
N THR A 147 -20.40 -6.53 0.94
CA THR A 147 -20.99 -5.29 0.42
C THR A 147 -19.97 -4.16 0.47
N ALA A 148 -20.20 -3.13 -0.35
CA ALA A 148 -19.39 -1.92 -0.34
C ALA A 148 -19.52 -1.11 0.97
N ALA A 149 -20.53 -1.42 1.79
CA ALA A 149 -20.69 -0.85 3.12
C ALA A 149 -19.65 -1.41 4.10
N ASN A 150 -19.39 -0.63 5.16
CA ASN A 150 -18.42 -0.93 6.20
C ASN A 150 -16.97 -1.10 5.68
N LYS A 151 -16.65 -0.49 4.53
CA LYS A 151 -15.30 -0.45 3.95
C LYS A 151 -14.64 0.90 4.13
N ARG A 152 -13.32 0.95 4.15
CA ARG A 152 -12.57 2.21 4.19
C ARG A 152 -11.85 2.46 2.88
N LEU A 153 -11.68 3.72 2.53
CA LEU A 153 -10.94 4.15 1.34
C LEU A 153 -9.63 4.79 1.76
N VAL A 154 -8.60 4.51 0.98
CA VAL A 154 -7.31 5.18 1.02
C VAL A 154 -6.97 5.62 -0.41
N LEU A 155 -6.42 6.82 -0.57
CA LEU A 155 -6.07 7.42 -1.85
C LEU A 155 -4.64 7.95 -1.85
N GLY A 156 -4.01 7.89 -3.02
CA GLY A 156 -2.70 8.48 -3.31
C GLY A 156 -1.50 7.70 -2.80
N ASN A 157 -1.71 6.70 -1.94
CA ASN A 157 -0.70 5.80 -1.43
C ASN A 157 -1.35 4.51 -0.90
N SER A 158 -0.55 3.49 -0.54
CA SER A 158 -1.05 2.37 0.26
C SER A 158 -1.33 2.82 1.71
N ALA A 159 -2.11 2.05 2.45
CA ALA A 159 -2.44 2.37 3.85
C ALA A 159 -1.20 2.46 4.76
N GLU A 160 -0.14 1.75 4.41
CA GLU A 160 1.16 1.72 5.10
C GLU A 160 2.09 2.86 4.68
N GLY A 161 1.73 3.60 3.62
CA GLY A 161 2.53 4.70 3.08
C GLY A 161 3.67 4.29 2.15
N VAL A 162 3.70 3.05 1.67
CA VAL A 162 4.87 2.45 1.00
C VAL A 162 4.81 2.59 -0.54
N PHE A 163 3.62 2.73 -1.12
CA PHE A 163 3.42 2.72 -2.58
C PHE A 163 2.73 3.99 -3.10
N PRO A 164 3.40 5.16 -3.04
CA PRO A 164 2.80 6.42 -3.42
C PRO A 164 2.51 6.52 -4.93
N TRP A 165 1.52 7.34 -5.25
CA TRP A 165 1.15 7.70 -6.62
C TRP A 165 1.30 9.22 -6.85
N ALA A 166 1.81 9.60 -8.02
CA ALA A 166 1.93 10.99 -8.44
C ALA A 166 0.81 11.39 -9.40
N GLY A 167 -0.02 12.32 -8.98
CA GLY A 167 -1.07 12.85 -9.84
C GLY A 167 -2.10 13.64 -9.07
N GLN A 168 -3.17 13.98 -9.78
CA GLN A 168 -4.31 14.71 -9.23
C GLN A 168 -5.56 13.86 -9.33
N VAL A 169 -6.34 13.79 -8.25
CA VAL A 169 -7.71 13.26 -8.29
C VAL A 169 -8.65 14.45 -8.27
N LEU A 170 -9.45 14.58 -9.33
CA LEU A 170 -10.44 15.65 -9.53
C LEU A 170 -11.79 15.29 -8.92
N GLY A 171 -12.12 14.00 -8.86
CA GLY A 171 -13.38 13.53 -8.31
C GLY A 171 -13.35 12.04 -8.01
N LEU A 172 -14.09 11.65 -6.96
CA LEU A 172 -14.27 10.27 -6.54
C LEU A 172 -15.74 10.03 -6.20
N ALA A 173 -16.33 8.98 -6.76
CA ALA A 173 -17.62 8.45 -6.31
C ALA A 173 -17.54 6.95 -6.03
N VAL A 174 -18.25 6.51 -5.00
CA VAL A 174 -18.40 5.10 -4.63
C VAL A 174 -19.88 4.77 -4.48
N ARG A 175 -20.31 3.70 -5.14
CA ARG A 175 -21.72 3.27 -5.15
C ARG A 175 -21.85 1.80 -4.84
N ALA A 176 -22.90 1.42 -4.12
CA ALA A 176 -23.24 0.04 -3.79
C ALA A 176 -24.04 -0.68 -4.89
N GLN A 177 -23.97 -0.20 -6.13
CA GLN A 177 -24.68 -0.73 -7.28
C GLN A 177 -23.74 -0.76 -8.48
N ALA A 178 -23.95 -1.70 -9.40
CA ALA A 178 -23.23 -1.73 -10.67
C ALA A 178 -23.97 -0.88 -11.71
N LEU A 179 -23.29 0.14 -12.24
CA LEU A 179 -23.85 0.96 -13.31
C LEU A 179 -23.80 0.24 -14.66
N THR A 180 -24.81 0.50 -15.49
CA THR A 180 -24.81 0.10 -16.90
C THR A 180 -23.92 1.03 -17.74
N ALA A 181 -23.62 0.63 -18.97
CA ALA A 181 -22.82 1.44 -19.89
C ALA A 181 -23.43 2.84 -20.14
N GLU A 182 -24.76 2.93 -20.26
CA GLU A 182 -25.43 4.21 -20.48
C GLU A 182 -25.40 5.09 -19.22
N GLN A 183 -25.58 4.49 -18.04
CA GLN A 183 -25.46 5.21 -16.76
C GLN A 183 -24.03 5.72 -16.53
N ALA A 184 -23.00 4.94 -16.90
CA ALA A 184 -21.61 5.36 -16.82
C ALA A 184 -21.31 6.57 -17.73
N LYS A 185 -21.88 6.61 -18.95
CA LYS A 185 -21.78 7.77 -19.84
C LYS A 185 -22.46 9.00 -19.26
N GLU A 186 -23.67 8.85 -18.73
CA GLU A 186 -24.44 9.94 -18.12
C GLU A 186 -23.71 10.52 -16.90
N SER A 187 -23.18 9.65 -16.03
CA SER A 187 -22.40 10.06 -14.86
C SER A 187 -21.14 10.82 -15.26
N ARG A 188 -20.40 10.36 -16.29
CA ARG A 188 -19.26 11.11 -16.82
C ARG A 188 -19.66 12.50 -17.31
N ALA A 189 -20.73 12.59 -18.11
CA ALA A 189 -21.20 13.86 -18.63
C ALA A 189 -21.55 14.83 -17.49
N TRP A 190 -22.17 14.34 -16.42
CA TRP A 190 -22.45 15.12 -15.22
C TRP A 190 -21.16 15.66 -14.56
N TRP A 191 -20.13 14.83 -14.39
CA TRP A 191 -18.84 15.26 -13.84
C TRP A 191 -18.17 16.35 -14.70
N THR A 192 -18.12 16.15 -16.01
CA THR A 192 -17.45 17.07 -16.94
C THR A 192 -18.20 18.38 -17.13
N ASN A 193 -19.53 18.38 -16.99
CA ASN A 193 -20.37 19.58 -17.13
C ASN A 193 -20.46 20.42 -15.85
N GLY A 194 -19.59 20.17 -14.88
CA GLY A 194 -19.47 20.99 -13.66
C GLY A 194 -19.96 20.32 -12.37
N ALA A 195 -20.48 19.09 -12.43
CA ALA A 195 -21.04 18.36 -11.28
C ALA A 195 -22.14 19.17 -10.57
N GLY A 196 -23.38 19.05 -11.06
CA GLY A 196 -24.55 19.76 -10.55
C GLY A 196 -24.85 19.55 -9.05
N PRO A 197 -25.90 20.16 -8.51
CA PRO A 197 -26.22 20.07 -7.08
C PRO A 197 -26.56 18.65 -6.63
N ALA A 198 -27.23 17.86 -7.48
CA ALA A 198 -27.56 16.46 -7.25
C ALA A 198 -26.79 15.56 -8.20
N ALA A 199 -26.20 14.49 -7.67
CA ALA A 199 -25.55 13.46 -8.47
C ALA A 199 -26.59 12.49 -9.06
N PRO A 200 -26.40 12.04 -10.31
CA PRO A 200 -27.23 10.97 -10.87
C PRO A 200 -27.03 9.68 -10.06
N PHE A 201 -28.05 8.83 -10.07
CA PHE A 201 -28.05 7.50 -9.40
C PHE A 201 -27.80 7.58 -7.89
N ALA A 202 -28.46 8.50 -7.20
CA ALA A 202 -28.28 8.77 -5.77
C ALA A 202 -28.66 7.59 -4.86
N GLU A 203 -29.57 6.71 -5.29
CA GLU A 203 -30.09 5.59 -4.48
C GLU A 203 -28.98 4.67 -3.94
N GLY A 204 -27.88 4.49 -4.68
CA GLY A 204 -26.76 3.64 -4.30
C GLY A 204 -25.50 4.40 -3.87
N LEU A 205 -25.55 5.72 -3.69
CA LEU A 205 -24.35 6.55 -3.47
C LEU A 205 -23.84 6.44 -2.02
N LEU A 206 -22.66 5.84 -1.84
CA LEU A 206 -22.01 5.71 -0.53
C LEU A 206 -21.10 6.90 -0.21
N ALA A 207 -20.41 7.41 -1.21
CA ALA A 207 -19.52 8.56 -1.06
C ALA A 207 -19.37 9.32 -2.37
N LEU A 208 -19.23 10.63 -2.28
CA LEU A 208 -19.01 11.52 -3.42
C LEU A 208 -18.11 12.68 -2.99
N TYR A 209 -16.94 12.79 -3.60
CA TYR A 209 -15.97 13.82 -3.30
C TYR A 209 -15.67 14.63 -4.56
N ASP A 210 -16.05 15.90 -4.54
CA ASP A 210 -15.63 16.87 -5.57
C ASP A 210 -14.32 17.51 -5.10
N LEU A 211 -13.21 17.05 -5.68
CA LEU A 211 -11.87 17.40 -5.21
C LEU A 211 -11.30 18.64 -5.94
N ARG A 212 -12.08 19.27 -6.82
CA ARG A 212 -11.68 20.47 -7.58
C ARG A 212 -11.64 21.75 -6.75
N ALA A 213 -12.30 21.75 -5.59
CA ALA A 213 -12.41 22.92 -4.71
C ALA A 213 -11.13 23.21 -3.89
N GLY A 214 -10.10 22.36 -4.01
CA GLY A 214 -8.80 22.55 -3.35
C GLY A 214 -8.63 21.78 -2.04
N ALA A 215 -7.36 21.65 -1.63
CA ALA A 215 -6.90 20.80 -0.54
C ALA A 215 -6.94 21.52 0.81
N GLY A 216 -8.03 21.34 1.56
CA GLY A 216 -8.01 21.47 3.02
C GLY A 216 -7.41 20.23 3.68
N THR A 217 -7.33 20.22 5.02
CA THR A 217 -7.02 18.98 5.77
C THR A 217 -8.14 17.95 5.70
N GLU A 218 -9.34 18.38 5.34
CA GLU A 218 -10.51 17.52 5.15
C GLU A 218 -11.29 17.98 3.91
N VAL A 219 -11.83 17.01 3.16
CA VAL A 219 -12.76 17.25 2.06
C VAL A 219 -14.11 16.61 2.40
N PRO A 220 -15.20 17.37 2.54
CA PRO A 220 -16.49 16.81 2.91
C PRO A 220 -17.05 15.92 1.79
N SER A 221 -17.72 14.82 2.17
CA SER A 221 -18.50 14.05 1.20
C SER A 221 -19.80 14.79 0.87
N ARG A 222 -20.12 14.91 -0.42
CA ARG A 222 -21.39 15.39 -0.96
C ARG A 222 -22.44 14.28 -1.08
N GLY A 223 -22.11 13.05 -0.70
CA GLY A 223 -22.99 11.87 -0.81
C GLY A 223 -22.88 10.92 0.39
N GLY A 224 -23.89 10.06 0.56
CA GLY A 224 -23.99 9.12 1.69
C GLY A 224 -24.28 9.79 3.03
N LEU A 225 -23.83 9.19 4.14
CA LEU A 225 -24.03 9.67 5.51
C LEU A 225 -22.95 10.66 6.02
N GLY A 226 -22.23 11.34 5.12
CA GLY A 226 -21.29 12.39 5.50
C GLY A 226 -19.98 11.91 6.13
N ASN A 227 -19.19 11.14 5.37
CA ASN A 227 -17.86 10.69 5.77
C ASN A 227 -16.79 11.54 5.05
N PRO A 228 -16.08 12.47 5.71
CA PRO A 228 -15.11 13.33 5.04
C PRO A 228 -13.85 12.57 4.67
N LEU A 229 -13.19 12.97 3.59
CA LEU A 229 -11.86 12.49 3.23
C LEU A 229 -10.81 13.30 3.99
N ARG A 230 -9.99 12.67 4.83
CA ARG A 230 -8.94 13.33 5.62
C ARG A 230 -7.59 13.23 4.96
N LEU A 231 -6.85 14.33 4.98
CA LEU A 231 -5.46 14.42 4.55
C LEU A 231 -4.57 14.65 5.79
N PRO A 232 -3.80 13.65 6.24
CA PRO A 232 -2.86 13.82 7.33
C PRO A 232 -1.74 14.77 6.92
N ARG A 233 -1.33 15.66 7.83
CA ARG A 233 -0.21 16.59 7.61
C ARG A 233 1.15 15.89 7.63
N GLU A 234 1.26 14.79 8.34
CA GLU A 234 2.46 13.96 8.44
C GLU A 234 2.06 12.51 8.17
N LEU A 235 2.62 11.93 7.11
CA LEU A 235 2.49 10.51 6.83
C LEU A 235 3.75 9.82 7.33
N ARG A 236 3.58 8.78 8.16
CA ARG A 236 4.69 7.99 8.69
C ARG A 236 4.56 6.58 8.16
N GLU A 237 5.55 6.14 7.40
CA GLU A 237 5.64 4.75 6.92
C GLU A 237 5.60 3.79 8.12
N GLN A 238 4.73 2.79 8.06
CA GLN A 238 4.69 1.74 9.08
C GLN A 238 5.54 0.56 8.61
N LYS A 239 6.77 0.46 9.12
CA LYS A 239 7.68 -0.65 8.79
C LYS A 239 7.58 -1.76 9.84
N PRO A 240 7.42 -3.04 9.43
CA PRO A 240 7.47 -4.15 10.37
C PRO A 240 8.88 -4.31 10.96
N LEU A 241 8.96 -4.56 12.26
CA LEU A 241 10.20 -4.94 12.94
C LEU A 241 10.56 -6.38 12.55
N LEU A 242 11.81 -6.63 12.15
CA LEU A 242 12.30 -7.95 11.74
C LEU A 242 11.44 -8.57 10.63
N ALA A 243 11.27 -7.85 9.52
CA ALA A 243 10.54 -8.35 8.38
C ALA A 243 11.12 -9.70 7.93
N VAL A 244 10.24 -10.68 7.69
CA VAL A 244 10.62 -11.95 7.08
C VAL A 244 10.86 -11.67 5.59
N PRO A 245 12.02 -12.05 5.02
CA PRO A 245 12.28 -11.83 3.62
C PRO A 245 11.26 -12.59 2.76
N ASP A 246 10.46 -11.87 1.98
CA ASP A 246 9.70 -12.49 0.90
C ASP A 246 10.70 -13.00 -0.14
N GLY A 247 10.57 -14.27 -0.54
CA GLY A 247 11.57 -15.03 -1.31
C GLY A 247 12.01 -14.42 -2.66
N SER A 248 11.41 -13.31 -3.10
CA SER A 248 11.78 -12.56 -4.30
C SER A 248 12.96 -11.58 -4.10
N HIS A 249 13.35 -11.25 -2.86
CA HIS A 249 14.39 -10.24 -2.57
C HIS A 249 15.46 -10.69 -1.57
N TRP A 250 15.75 -11.99 -1.49
CA TRP A 250 16.85 -12.47 -0.66
C TRP A 250 18.21 -12.00 -1.23
N HIS A 251 18.82 -10.99 -0.62
CA HIS A 251 20.15 -10.53 -1.01
C HIS A 251 21.22 -11.36 -0.29
N THR A 252 21.59 -12.50 -0.88
CA THR A 252 22.74 -13.35 -0.46
C THR A 252 23.96 -12.55 -0.02
N ARG A 253 24.26 -11.51 -0.81
CA ARG A 253 25.39 -10.62 -0.59
C ARG A 253 25.28 -9.90 0.75
N ASP A 254 24.12 -9.38 1.10
CA ASP A 254 23.91 -8.62 2.33
C ASP A 254 23.99 -9.55 3.54
N PHE A 255 23.39 -10.73 3.44
CA PHE A 255 23.53 -11.78 4.45
C PHE A 255 24.99 -12.19 4.66
N ALA A 256 25.76 -12.41 3.59
CA ALA A 256 27.18 -12.76 3.68
C ALA A 256 28.03 -11.64 4.29
N LEU A 257 27.75 -10.38 3.94
CA LEU A 257 28.42 -9.22 4.52
C LEU A 257 28.14 -9.08 6.02
N ASN A 258 26.88 -9.32 6.44
CA ASN A 258 26.47 -9.31 7.85
C ASN A 258 27.19 -10.40 8.66
N VAL A 259 27.28 -11.62 8.12
CA VAL A 259 28.07 -12.71 8.73
C VAL A 259 29.54 -12.33 8.84
N LEU A 260 30.19 -11.93 7.74
CA LEU A 260 31.62 -11.62 7.71
C LEU A 260 31.97 -10.42 8.59
N GLY A 261 31.09 -9.42 8.67
CA GLY A 261 31.28 -8.21 9.49
C GLY A 261 31.28 -8.49 10.99
N PHE A 262 30.51 -9.47 11.45
CA PHE A 262 30.42 -9.81 12.88
C PHE A 262 31.41 -10.88 13.35
N VAL A 263 32.10 -11.58 12.45
CA VAL A 263 33.16 -12.55 12.80
C VAL A 263 34.28 -11.90 13.64
N PRO A 264 34.88 -10.76 13.26
CA PRO A 264 35.90 -10.11 14.06
C PRO A 264 35.39 -9.69 15.44
N TYR A 265 34.15 -9.19 15.52
CA TYR A 265 33.52 -8.80 16.78
C TYR A 265 33.42 -9.98 17.76
N GLY A 266 32.85 -11.10 17.30
CA GLY A 266 32.72 -12.31 18.12
C GLY A 266 34.06 -12.89 18.57
N PHE A 267 35.06 -12.88 17.68
CA PHE A 267 36.41 -13.36 17.98
C PHE A 267 37.09 -12.52 19.07
N CYS A 268 37.11 -11.20 18.92
CA CYS A 268 37.76 -10.28 19.85
C CYS A 268 37.08 -10.30 21.23
N LEU A 269 35.74 -10.26 21.27
CA LEU A 269 34.99 -10.26 22.51
C LEU A 269 35.17 -11.57 23.29
N ALA A 270 35.13 -12.72 22.60
CA ALA A 270 35.38 -14.02 23.21
C ALA A 270 36.82 -14.15 23.75
N CYS A 271 37.81 -13.63 23.03
CA CYS A 271 39.21 -13.61 23.50
C CYS A 271 39.37 -12.77 24.77
N TRP A 272 38.73 -11.59 24.82
CA TRP A 272 38.77 -10.70 25.97
C TRP A 272 38.10 -11.33 27.19
N LEU A 273 36.88 -11.86 27.05
CA LEU A 273 36.15 -12.54 28.11
C LEU A 273 36.90 -13.77 28.63
N ARG A 274 37.54 -14.54 27.73
CA ARG A 274 38.34 -15.71 28.10
C ARG A 274 39.52 -15.36 29.00
N LYS A 275 40.23 -14.26 28.73
CA LYS A 275 41.33 -13.81 29.61
C LYS A 275 40.88 -13.59 31.05
N ARG A 276 39.60 -13.24 31.24
CA ARG A 276 39.02 -12.94 32.54
C ARG A 276 38.44 -14.17 33.24
N TRP A 277 37.94 -15.13 32.47
CA TRP A 277 37.14 -16.25 33.01
C TRP A 277 37.83 -17.61 32.93
N GLY A 278 38.96 -17.74 32.22
CA GLY A 278 39.74 -18.98 32.13
C GLY A 278 39.07 -20.16 31.40
N SER A 279 37.81 -20.02 30.98
CA SER A 279 37.02 -21.04 30.29
C SER A 279 36.74 -20.66 28.83
N CYS A 280 36.47 -21.64 27.97
CA CYS A 280 36.12 -21.40 26.56
C CYS A 280 34.61 -21.28 26.32
N ARG A 281 33.77 -22.00 27.07
CA ARG A 281 32.33 -22.11 26.79
C ARG A 281 31.55 -20.86 27.24
N GLY A 282 31.80 -20.37 28.46
CA GLY A 282 31.15 -19.18 29.00
C GLY A 282 31.38 -17.93 28.14
N PRO A 283 32.64 -17.58 27.81
CA PRO A 283 32.96 -16.47 26.92
C PRO A 283 32.32 -16.55 25.53
N MET A 284 32.24 -17.76 24.95
CA MET A 284 31.61 -17.96 23.64
C MET A 284 30.11 -17.69 23.69
N PHE A 285 29.41 -18.21 24.70
CA PHE A 285 27.99 -17.97 24.90
C PHE A 285 27.69 -16.48 25.09
N VAL A 286 28.44 -15.82 25.99
CA VAL A 286 28.22 -14.40 26.30
C VAL A 286 28.57 -13.50 25.12
N ALA A 287 29.64 -13.79 24.37
CA ALA A 287 29.96 -13.05 23.15
C ALA A 287 28.85 -13.16 22.09
N THR A 288 28.30 -14.37 21.91
CA THR A 288 27.19 -14.60 20.97
C THR A 288 25.92 -13.86 21.39
N LEU A 289 25.55 -13.94 22.68
CA LEU A 289 24.39 -13.22 23.21
C LEU A 289 24.56 -11.70 23.07
N ALA A 290 25.76 -11.18 23.36
CA ALA A 290 26.05 -9.77 23.17
C ALA A 290 25.95 -9.35 21.70
N GLY A 291 26.41 -10.18 20.75
CA GLY A 291 26.25 -9.92 19.32
C GLY A 291 24.79 -9.90 18.87
N LEU A 292 23.97 -10.83 19.36
CA LEU A 292 22.53 -10.84 19.07
C LEU A 292 21.81 -9.60 19.64
N LEU A 293 22.20 -9.13 20.83
CA LEU A 293 21.64 -7.91 21.43
C LEU A 293 22.07 -6.65 20.68
N VAL A 294 23.35 -6.55 20.30
CA VAL A 294 23.85 -5.44 19.47
C VAL A 294 23.14 -5.44 18.11
N SER A 295 23.00 -6.61 17.49
CA SER A 295 22.27 -6.77 16.24
C SER A 295 20.81 -6.33 16.38
N LEU A 296 20.12 -6.76 17.45
CA LEU A 296 18.74 -6.34 17.72
C LEU A 296 18.63 -4.82 17.94
N ALA A 297 19.60 -4.20 18.63
CA ALA A 297 19.62 -2.76 18.82
C ALA A 297 19.78 -2.02 17.48
N ILE A 298 20.63 -2.52 16.57
CA ILE A 298 20.78 -1.98 15.22
C ILE A 298 19.45 -2.07 14.45
N GLU A 299 18.78 -3.22 14.50
CA GLU A 299 17.46 -3.43 13.87
C GLU A 299 16.41 -2.46 14.40
N LEU A 300 16.35 -2.25 15.72
CA LEU A 300 15.44 -1.29 16.36
C LEU A 300 15.69 0.15 15.90
N VAL A 301 16.97 0.55 15.74
CA VAL A 301 17.32 1.85 15.18
C VAL A 301 16.92 1.92 13.70
N GLN A 302 17.13 0.84 12.94
CA GLN A 302 16.81 0.79 11.51
C GLN A 302 15.32 0.89 11.21
N VAL A 303 14.43 0.40 12.08
CA VAL A 303 12.98 0.66 11.97
C VAL A 303 12.67 2.16 11.95
N SER A 304 13.49 2.98 12.62
CA SER A 304 13.35 4.42 12.66
C SER A 304 14.12 5.14 11.54
N LEU A 305 14.94 4.42 10.76
CA LEU A 305 15.73 4.98 9.67
C LEU A 305 14.98 4.80 8.34
N PRO A 306 14.64 5.90 7.64
CA PRO A 306 13.89 5.83 6.39
C PRO A 306 14.58 4.98 5.29
N THR A 307 15.91 4.85 5.35
CA THR A 307 16.73 4.22 4.31
C THR A 307 16.99 2.73 4.49
N ARG A 308 16.55 2.13 5.60
CA ARG A 308 16.83 0.73 5.93
C ARG A 308 15.54 0.03 6.32
N ASP A 309 15.47 -1.24 5.97
CA ASP A 309 14.40 -2.12 6.40
C ASP A 309 14.98 -3.04 7.47
N SER A 310 14.21 -3.28 8.52
CA SER A 310 14.59 -4.22 9.55
C SER A 310 14.35 -5.64 9.04
N SER A 311 15.34 -6.52 9.17
CA SER A 311 15.36 -7.84 8.53
C SER A 311 15.72 -8.94 9.52
N LEU A 312 14.88 -9.98 9.57
CA LEU A 312 15.19 -11.18 10.36
C LEU A 312 16.48 -11.87 9.86
N ALA A 313 16.74 -11.80 8.56
CA ALA A 313 17.93 -12.40 7.95
C ALA A 313 19.21 -11.65 8.36
N ASP A 314 19.14 -10.33 8.50
CA ASP A 314 20.29 -9.51 8.93
C ASP A 314 20.60 -9.76 10.40
N TRP A 315 19.56 -9.81 11.24
CA TRP A 315 19.69 -10.20 12.64
C TRP A 315 20.34 -11.59 12.80
N ALA A 316 19.86 -12.57 12.04
CA ALA A 316 20.39 -13.94 12.06
C ALA A 316 21.83 -14.02 11.51
N GLY A 317 22.14 -13.31 10.42
CA GLY A 317 23.47 -13.26 9.81
C GLY A 317 24.53 -12.70 10.78
N ASN A 318 24.22 -11.59 11.45
CA ASN A 318 25.10 -11.01 12.47
C ASN A 318 25.32 -11.97 13.66
N GLY A 319 24.27 -12.68 14.08
CA GLY A 319 24.34 -13.72 15.12
C GLY A 319 25.27 -14.88 14.73
N LEU A 320 25.12 -15.40 13.51
CA LEU A 320 25.97 -16.46 12.95
C LEU A 320 27.43 -16.02 12.83
N GLY A 321 27.68 -14.80 12.36
CA GLY A 321 29.01 -14.21 12.30
C GLY A 321 29.67 -14.14 13.67
N THR A 322 28.94 -13.63 14.66
CA THR A 322 29.42 -13.53 16.05
C THR A 322 29.77 -14.91 16.61
N LEU A 323 28.90 -15.90 16.43
CA LEU A 323 29.13 -17.26 16.88
C LEU A 323 30.37 -17.88 16.22
N ALA A 324 30.52 -17.73 14.90
CA ALA A 324 31.67 -18.23 14.16
C ALA A 324 32.98 -17.60 14.68
N GLY A 325 33.00 -16.29 14.89
CA GLY A 325 34.13 -15.58 15.49
C GLY A 325 34.49 -16.11 16.89
N ALA A 326 33.49 -16.26 17.76
CA ALA A 326 33.67 -16.77 19.11
C ALA A 326 34.17 -18.23 19.12
N TRP A 327 33.70 -19.05 18.19
CA TRP A 327 34.17 -20.41 18.00
C TRP A 327 35.64 -20.47 17.55
N LEU A 328 36.05 -19.61 16.60
CA LEU A 328 37.45 -19.50 16.18
C LEU A 328 38.37 -19.12 17.34
N ALA A 329 37.93 -18.21 18.21
CA ALA A 329 38.68 -17.83 19.42
C ALA A 329 38.86 -19.01 20.38
N ALA A 330 37.80 -19.80 20.60
CA ALA A 330 37.86 -20.99 21.45
C ALA A 330 38.74 -22.10 20.85
N ARG A 331 38.68 -22.29 19.53
CA ARG A 331 39.51 -23.30 18.84
C ARG A 331 40.99 -22.93 18.91
N ARG A 332 41.35 -21.66 18.68
CA ARG A 332 42.72 -21.17 18.85
C ARG A 332 43.25 -21.42 20.26
N ALA A 333 42.42 -21.20 21.27
CA ALA A 333 42.79 -21.40 22.68
C ALA A 333 42.97 -22.86 23.09
N ARG A 334 42.53 -23.83 22.28
CA ARG A 334 42.74 -25.26 22.54
C ARG A 334 44.00 -25.83 21.87
N HIS A 335 44.57 -25.10 20.93
CA HIS A 335 45.72 -25.53 20.12
C HIS A 335 47.00 -24.71 20.36
N GLY A 336 46.97 -23.75 21.28
CA GLY A 336 48.14 -22.97 21.71
C GLY A 336 48.15 -22.85 23.22
#